data_AF-A0A8T6IWY7-F1
#
_entry.id   AF-A0A8T6IWY7-F1
#
_cell.length_a   1.000
_cell.length_b   1.000
_cell.length_c   1.000
_cell.angle_alpha   90.00
_cell.angle_beta   90.00
_cell.angle_gamma   90.00
#
_symmetry.space_group_name_H-M   'P 1'
#
loop_
_entity.id
_entity.type
_entity.pdbx_description
1 polymer ?
#
loop_
_entity_poly.entity_id
_entity_poly.type
_entity_poly.pdbx_seq_one_letter_code
_entity_poly.pdbx_strand_id
1 'polypeptide(L)'
;LPVFAFVNAGLALGGIGLEDVLHPVTFGIAAGLFLGKPIGIVLFVGLGVLLKVVTLPRGVTWGQILGVAWACGIGFTMSLFIAGLAFEHGSGAYFAGDRLGILIGSGASAVAAWLVLRWSLGPPRGGNHGAGTGADGRESELR
;
A
#
# COMPACT_ATOMS: atom_id res chain seq x y z
N LEU A 1 4.41 -2.29 17.47
CA LEU A 1 4.65 -1.65 16.15
C LEU A 1 5.50 -0.38 16.23
N PRO A 2 5.19 0.63 17.07
CA PRO A 2 5.98 1.87 17.12
C PRO A 2 7.44 1.65 17.53
N VAL A 3 7.67 0.80 18.53
CA VAL A 3 9.02 0.43 19.00
C VAL A 3 9.81 -0.31 17.92
N PHE A 4 9.16 -1.20 17.16
CA PHE A 4 9.80 -1.93 16.05
C PHE A 4 10.28 -0.98 14.96
N ALA A 5 9.43 -0.03 14.56
CA ALA A 5 9.78 0.98 13.59
C ALA A 5 10.91 1.86 14.10
N PHE A 6 10.92 2.25 15.38
CA PHE A 6 11.98 3.07 15.94
C PHE A 6 13.35 2.37 15.96
N VAL A 7 13.38 1.09 16.36
CA VAL A 7 14.62 0.29 16.39
C VAL A 7 15.13 -0.03 14.98
N ASN A 8 14.24 -0.34 14.04
CA ASN A 8 14.62 -0.70 12.66
C ASN A 8 14.76 0.49 11.71
N ALA A 9 14.16 1.64 12.02
CA ALA A 9 14.35 2.88 11.25
C ALA A 9 15.45 3.77 11.82
N GLY A 10 16.10 3.37 12.93
CA GLY A 10 17.28 4.02 13.50
C GLY A 10 18.48 3.99 12.54
N LEU A 11 18.37 4.70 11.42
CA LEU A 11 19.45 4.98 10.51
C LEU A 11 20.34 6.05 11.13
N ALA A 12 21.65 5.79 11.16
CA ALA A 12 22.62 6.85 11.21
C ALA A 12 22.59 7.57 9.85
N LEU A 13 21.83 8.67 9.75
CA LEU A 13 21.83 9.53 8.56
C LEU A 13 23.14 10.31 8.39
N GLY A 14 24.04 10.24 9.36
CA GLY A 14 25.36 10.84 9.29
C GLY A 14 26.24 10.12 8.26
N GLY A 15 26.67 10.85 7.23
CA GLY A 15 27.55 10.33 6.19
C GLY A 15 26.86 9.73 4.97
N ILE A 16 25.52 9.78 4.89
CA ILE A 16 24.78 9.30 3.72
C ILE A 16 24.94 10.31 2.57
N GLY A 17 25.65 9.90 1.53
CA GLY A 17 25.83 10.68 0.31
C GLY A 17 24.73 10.44 -0.72
N LEU A 18 24.67 11.28 -1.76
CA LEU A 18 23.85 11.02 -2.95
C LEU A 18 24.24 9.70 -3.64
N GLU A 19 25.49 9.26 -3.47
CA GLU A 19 26.04 7.99 -3.93
C GLU A 19 25.36 6.76 -3.29
N ASP A 20 24.98 6.83 -2.02
CA ASP A 20 24.27 5.74 -1.33
C ASP A 20 22.83 5.60 -1.81
N VAL A 21 22.19 6.72 -2.18
CA VAL A 21 20.83 6.73 -2.76
C VAL A 21 20.84 6.13 -4.18
N LEU A 22 21.89 6.43 -4.94
CA LEU A 22 22.11 5.91 -6.29
C LEU A 22 22.68 4.48 -6.30
N HIS A 23 22.96 3.91 -5.13
CA HIS A 23 23.43 2.54 -5.04
C HIS A 23 22.36 1.58 -5.62
N PRO A 24 22.73 0.61 -6.48
CA PRO A 24 21.78 -0.24 -7.20
C PRO A 24 20.78 -0.97 -6.30
N VAL A 25 21.22 -1.35 -5.09
CA VAL A 25 20.38 -2.03 -4.09
C VAL A 25 19.30 -1.09 -3.55
N THR A 26 19.68 0.13 -3.14
CA THR A 26 18.76 1.14 -2.60
C THR A 26 17.75 1.58 -3.65
N PHE A 27 18.22 1.86 -4.86
CA PHE A 27 17.34 2.22 -5.99
C PHE A 27 16.42 1.06 -6.37
N GLY A 28 16.92 -0.18 -6.39
CA GLY A 28 16.12 -1.38 -6.67
C GLY A 28 15.02 -1.61 -5.64
N ILE A 29 15.31 -1.41 -4.36
CA ILE A 29 14.31 -1.53 -3.28
C ILE A 29 13.27 -0.40 -3.39
N ALA A 30 13.70 0.84 -3.61
CA ALA A 30 12.80 1.97 -3.76
C ALA A 30 11.88 1.80 -4.97
N ALA A 31 12.44 1.49 -6.15
CA ALA A 31 11.69 1.27 -7.38
C ALA A 31 10.81 0.03 -7.31
N GLY A 32 11.30 -1.07 -6.73
CA GLY A 32 10.52 -2.30 -6.54
C GLY A 32 9.33 -2.12 -5.62
N LEU A 33 9.49 -1.34 -4.54
CA LEU A 33 8.39 -1.05 -3.63
C LEU A 33 7.39 -0.05 -4.24
N PHE A 34 7.89 0.96 -4.95
CA PHE A 34 7.07 2.00 -5.57
C PHE A 34 6.30 1.52 -6.80
N LEU A 35 6.94 0.76 -7.70
CA LEU A 35 6.33 0.29 -8.95
C LEU A 35 5.82 -1.16 -8.84
N GLY A 36 6.57 -2.03 -8.16
CA GLY A 36 6.25 -3.46 -8.12
C GLY A 36 4.93 -3.77 -7.42
N LYS A 37 4.63 -3.07 -6.31
CA LYS A 37 3.37 -3.26 -5.58
C LYS A 37 2.13 -2.82 -6.36
N PRO A 38 2.04 -1.58 -6.88
CA PRO A 38 0.85 -1.19 -7.63
C PRO A 38 0.69 -1.99 -8.93
N ILE A 39 1.79 -2.24 -9.67
CA ILE A 39 1.74 -3.04 -10.91
C ILE A 39 1.27 -4.46 -10.60
N GLY A 40 1.84 -5.11 -9.58
CA GLY A 40 1.46 -6.47 -9.20
C GLY A 40 -0.01 -6.59 -8.80
N ILE A 41 -0.52 -5.64 -8.01
CA ILE A 41 -1.92 -5.64 -7.56
C ILE A 41 -2.86 -5.41 -8.75
N VAL A 42 -2.59 -4.41 -9.59
CA VAL A 42 -3.44 -4.12 -10.76
C VAL A 42 -3.43 -5.30 -11.74
N LEU A 43 -2.27 -5.93 -11.94
CA LEU A 43 -2.13 -7.10 -12.81
C LEU A 43 -2.93 -8.30 -12.28
N PHE A 44 -2.80 -8.63 -10.99
CA PHE A 44 -3.53 -9.74 -10.38
C PHE A 44 -5.05 -9.50 -10.33
N VAL A 45 -5.47 -8.28 -10.00
CA VAL A 45 -6.88 -7.91 -10.04
C VAL A 45 -7.40 -7.98 -11.47
N GLY A 46 -6.63 -7.48 -12.45
CA GLY A 46 -6.95 -7.57 -13.88
C GLY A 46 -7.07 -9.01 -14.37
N LEU A 47 -6.14 -9.89 -13.99
CA LEU A 47 -6.21 -11.32 -14.30
C LEU A 47 -7.43 -11.97 -13.65
N GLY A 48 -7.72 -11.67 -12.39
CA GLY A 48 -8.88 -12.21 -11.67
C GLY A 48 -10.20 -11.81 -12.30
N VAL A 49 -10.30 -10.57 -12.81
CA VAL A 49 -11.45 -10.08 -13.56
C VAL A 49 -11.55 -10.74 -14.93
N LEU A 50 -10.43 -10.87 -15.65
CA LEU A 50 -10.38 -11.49 -16.98
C LEU A 50 -10.78 -12.98 -16.92
N LEU A 51 -10.28 -13.70 -15.91
CA LEU A 51 -10.60 -15.10 -15.65
C LEU A 51 -12.00 -15.29 -15.03
N LYS A 52 -12.77 -14.20 -14.82
CA LYS A 52 -14.08 -14.20 -14.15
C LYS A 52 -14.08 -14.82 -12.74
N VAL A 53 -12.92 -14.96 -12.11
CA VAL A 53 -12.77 -15.49 -10.73
C VAL A 53 -13.19 -14.42 -9.71
N VAL A 54 -12.97 -13.14 -10.04
CA VAL A 54 -13.30 -12.00 -9.20
C VAL A 54 -14.24 -11.07 -9.96
N THR A 55 -15.35 -10.69 -9.33
CA THR A 55 -16.24 -9.63 -9.81
C THR A 55 -16.02 -8.38 -8.99
N LEU A 56 -15.87 -7.23 -9.65
CA LEU A 56 -15.79 -5.95 -8.95
C LEU A 56 -17.10 -5.71 -8.18
N PRO A 57 -17.04 -5.38 -6.88
CA PRO A 57 -18.23 -5.03 -6.10
C PRO A 57 -18.97 -3.84 -6.74
N ARG A 58 -20.31 -3.83 -6.64
CA ARG A 58 -21.14 -2.74 -7.17
C ARG A 58 -20.71 -1.41 -6.55
N GLY A 59 -20.21 -0.49 -7.38
CA GLY A 59 -19.78 0.86 -6.97
C GLY A 59 -18.27 1.05 -6.85
N VAL A 60 -17.45 0.00 -7.03
CA VAL A 60 -15.99 0.12 -7.08
C VAL A 60 -15.55 0.48 -8.50
N THR A 61 -14.80 1.57 -8.65
CA THR A 61 -14.22 1.98 -9.93
C THR A 61 -12.75 1.55 -10.03
N TRP A 62 -12.24 1.40 -11.25
CA TRP A 62 -10.81 1.11 -11.48
C TRP A 62 -9.88 2.15 -10.85
N GLY A 63 -10.33 3.40 -10.70
CA GLY A 63 -9.59 4.46 -9.98
C GLY A 63 -9.43 4.16 -8.49
N GLN A 64 -10.44 3.58 -7.84
CA GLN A 64 -10.36 3.19 -6.43
C GLN A 64 -9.42 2.00 -6.24
N ILE A 65 -9.45 1.03 -7.17
CA ILE A 65 -8.52 -0.11 -7.17
C ILE A 65 -7.08 0.39 -7.32
N LEU A 66 -6.84 1.33 -8.24
CA LEU A 66 -5.53 1.97 -8.37
C LEU A 66 -5.14 2.68 -7.07
N GLY A 67 -6.02 3.48 -6.47
CA GLY A 67 -5.75 4.16 -5.20
C GLY A 67 -5.38 3.19 -4.07
N VAL A 68 -6.11 2.09 -3.94
CA VAL A 68 -5.83 1.03 -2.96
C VAL A 68 -4.52 0.30 -3.29
N ALA A 69 -4.22 0.06 -4.57
CA ALA A 69 -2.97 -0.56 -5.00
C ALA A 69 -1.75 0.28 -4.60
N TRP A 70 -1.82 1.61 -4.77
CA TRP A 70 -0.79 2.54 -4.29
C TRP A 70 -0.70 2.60 -2.77
N ALA A 71 -1.84 2.58 -2.06
CA ALA A 71 -1.87 2.56 -0.59
C ALA A 71 -1.25 1.27 -0.03
N CYS A 72 -1.47 0.14 -0.70
CA CYS A 72 -0.84 -1.14 -0.36
C CYS A 72 0.68 -1.13 -0.61
N GLY A 73 1.18 -0.15 -1.37
CA GLY A 73 2.58 0.24 -1.55
C GLY A 73 3.26 0.74 -0.28
N ILE A 74 2.50 1.17 0.73
CA ILE A 74 3.01 1.69 2.01
C ILE A 74 3.41 0.51 2.90
N GLY A 75 4.54 -0.12 2.56
CA GLY A 75 5.06 -1.33 3.19
C GLY A 75 6.02 -1.10 4.34
N PHE A 76 6.26 0.16 4.74
CA PHE A 76 7.33 0.59 5.65
C PHE A 76 7.78 -0.45 6.69
N THR A 77 6.89 -0.90 7.59
CA THR A 77 7.24 -1.84 8.66
C THR A 77 7.52 -3.26 8.19
N MET A 78 6.71 -3.79 7.26
CA MET A 78 6.91 -5.15 6.73
C MET A 78 8.13 -5.22 5.79
N SER A 79 8.41 -4.14 5.07
CA SER A 79 9.59 -4.02 4.23
C SER A 79 10.87 -3.90 5.07
N LEU A 80 10.86 -3.11 6.16
CA LEU A 80 12.00 -3.04 7.10
C LEU A 80 12.29 -4.41 7.74
N PHE A 81 11.24 -5.17 8.04
CA PHE A 81 11.39 -6.54 8.53
C PHE A 81 12.03 -7.46 7.49
N ILE A 82 11.51 -7.46 6.26
CA ILE A 82 12.03 -8.30 5.17
C ILE A 82 13.48 -7.94 4.83
N ALA A 83 13.81 -6.64 4.79
CA ALA A 83 15.18 -6.21 4.55
C ALA A 83 16.13 -6.61 5.69
N GLY A 84 15.67 -6.52 6.94
CA GLY A 84 16.39 -7.04 8.10
C GLY A 84 16.74 -8.53 7.96
N LEU A 85 15.80 -9.35 7.47
CA LEU A 85 16.05 -10.78 7.20
C LEU A 85 16.91 -11.03 5.96
N ALA A 86 16.73 -10.24 4.90
CA ALA A 86 17.42 -10.43 3.63
C ALA A 86 18.91 -10.08 3.71
N PHE A 87 19.28 -9.13 4.58
CA PHE A 87 20.64 -8.63 4.71
C PHE A 87 21.29 -8.96 6.06
N GLU A 88 20.65 -9.77 6.91
CA GLU A 88 21.19 -10.19 8.22
C GLU A 88 22.61 -10.81 8.14
N HIS A 89 22.93 -11.42 6.99
CA HIS A 89 24.23 -12.05 6.71
C HIS A 89 25.13 -11.23 5.76
N GLY A 90 24.65 -10.08 5.26
CA GLY A 90 25.40 -9.20 4.37
C GLY A 90 26.31 -8.26 5.16
N SER A 91 27.53 -8.02 4.68
CA SER A 91 28.49 -7.10 5.28
C SER A 91 27.86 -5.72 5.59
N GLY A 92 28.22 -5.16 6.75
CA GLY A 92 27.62 -3.99 7.42
C GLY A 92 27.27 -2.74 6.60
N ALA A 93 27.80 -2.60 5.38
CA ALA A 93 27.60 -1.44 4.51
C ALA A 93 26.20 -1.37 3.88
N TYR A 94 25.50 -2.49 3.69
CA TYR A 94 24.21 -2.50 2.99
C TYR A 94 22.99 -2.18 3.89
N PHE A 95 23.15 -2.25 5.22
CA PHE A 95 22.07 -2.04 6.20
C PHE A 95 21.57 -0.59 6.33
N ALA A 96 22.34 0.38 5.84
CA ALA A 96 21.87 1.76 5.80
C ALA A 96 21.08 2.02 4.50
N GLY A 97 21.56 1.48 3.38
CA GLY A 97 20.99 1.71 2.05
C GLY A 97 19.63 1.06 1.83
N ASP A 98 19.39 -0.14 2.38
CA ASP A 98 18.12 -0.86 2.28
C ASP A 98 16.98 -0.14 3.02
N ARG A 99 17.22 0.27 4.27
CA ARG A 99 16.26 1.00 5.10
C ARG A 99 15.94 2.36 4.51
N LEU A 100 16.95 3.03 3.95
CA LEU A 100 16.79 4.29 3.23
C LEU A 100 15.93 4.12 1.97
N GLY A 101 16.18 3.08 1.18
CA GLY A 101 15.36 2.75 0.00
C GLY A 101 13.90 2.47 0.37
N ILE A 102 13.65 1.77 1.49
CA ILE A 102 12.30 1.49 1.99
C ILE A 102 11.59 2.76 2.45
N LEU A 103 12.31 3.66 3.14
CA LEU A 103 11.80 4.95 3.59
C LEU A 103 11.39 5.82 2.39
N ILE A 104 12.28 5.99 1.42
CA ILE A 104 12.03 6.78 0.21
C ILE A 104 10.90 6.15 -0.61
N GLY A 105 10.96 4.84 -0.86
CA GLY A 105 9.95 4.13 -1.63
C GLY A 105 8.56 4.16 -0.97
N SER A 106 8.48 3.96 0.34
CA SER A 106 7.20 4.03 1.08
C SER A 106 6.66 5.45 1.14
N GLY A 107 7.52 6.45 1.31
CA GLY A 107 7.14 7.87 1.29
C GLY A 107 6.60 8.30 -0.08
N ALA A 108 7.29 7.93 -1.15
CA ALA A 108 6.85 8.17 -2.52
C ALA A 108 5.51 7.47 -2.82
N SER A 109 5.36 6.21 -2.40
CA SER A 109 4.10 5.47 -2.53
C SER A 109 2.96 6.14 -1.75
N ALA A 110 3.22 6.65 -0.54
CA ALA A 110 2.20 7.35 0.24
C ALA A 110 1.73 8.64 -0.44
N VAL A 111 2.65 9.42 -1.02
CA VAL A 111 2.32 10.62 -1.79
C VAL A 111 1.51 10.26 -3.03
N ALA A 112 1.94 9.25 -3.79
CA ALA A 112 1.23 8.78 -4.98
C ALA A 112 -0.17 8.24 -4.64
N ALA A 113 -0.28 7.44 -3.58
CA ALA A 113 -1.56 6.94 -3.08
C ALA A 113 -2.50 8.08 -2.72
N TRP A 114 -2.02 9.08 -1.98
CA TRP A 114 -2.81 10.26 -1.64
C TRP A 114 -3.25 11.04 -2.89
N LEU A 115 -2.36 11.19 -3.88
CA LEU A 115 -2.62 11.89 -5.15
C LEU A 115 -3.67 11.19 -6.03
N VAL A 116 -3.63 9.86 -6.07
CA VAL A 116 -4.59 9.04 -6.83
C VAL A 116 -5.91 8.99 -6.08
N LEU A 117 -5.88 8.84 -4.77
CA LEU A 117 -7.07 8.74 -3.94
C LEU A 117 -7.85 10.06 -3.91
N ARG A 118 -7.18 11.22 -3.80
CA ARG A 118 -7.83 12.54 -3.88
C ARG A 118 -8.51 12.80 -5.23
N TRP A 119 -8.02 12.19 -6.31
CA TRP A 119 -8.62 12.33 -7.64
C TRP A 119 -9.72 11.29 -7.88
N SER A 120 -9.60 10.10 -7.29
CA SER A 120 -10.58 9.03 -7.43
C SER A 120 -11.78 9.16 -6.47
N LEU A 121 -11.61 9.79 -5.31
CA LEU A 121 -12.75 10.21 -4.47
C LEU A 121 -13.25 11.56 -4.97
N GLY A 122 -14.14 11.53 -5.96
CA GLY A 122 -15.10 12.62 -6.14
C GLY A 122 -15.90 12.83 -4.84
N PRO A 123 -16.43 14.05 -4.60
CA PRO A 123 -16.98 14.49 -3.31
C PRO A 123 -17.86 13.41 -2.69
N PRO A 124 -17.77 13.19 -1.36
CA PRO A 124 -18.50 12.13 -0.67
C PRO A 124 -19.95 12.21 -1.13
N ARG A 125 -20.40 11.16 -1.85
CA ARG A 125 -21.83 10.97 -2.07
C ARG A 125 -22.39 10.80 -0.67
N GLY A 126 -22.93 11.89 -0.13
CA GLY A 126 -23.65 11.90 1.13
C GLY A 126 -24.55 10.69 1.10
N GLY A 127 -24.28 9.75 2.00
CA GLY A 127 -25.09 8.56 2.14
C GLY A 127 -26.48 9.03 2.47
N ASN A 128 -27.34 9.04 1.47
CA ASN A 128 -28.77 9.12 1.69
C ASN A 128 -29.14 7.78 2.33
N HIS A 129 -28.93 7.69 3.65
CA HIS A 129 -29.61 6.72 4.51
C HIS A 129 -31.08 7.15 4.56
N GLY A 130 -31.74 7.05 3.41
CA GLY A 130 -33.18 7.09 3.31
C GLY A 130 -33.71 5.82 3.95
N ALA A 131 -34.11 5.96 5.21
CA ALA A 131 -35.27 5.33 5.82
C ALA A 131 -35.84 4.11 5.06
N GLY A 132 -35.32 2.93 5.38
CA GLY A 132 -36.11 1.69 5.31
C GLY A 132 -36.99 1.61 6.55
N THR A 133 -37.99 2.49 6.65
CA THR A 133 -39.05 2.41 7.65
C THR A 133 -39.96 1.24 7.31
N GLY A 134 -40.06 0.29 8.24
CA GLY A 134 -41.27 -0.46 8.61
C GLY A 134 -42.14 -1.06 7.50
N ALA A 135 -42.00 -2.37 7.31
CA ALA A 135 -43.13 -3.27 7.04
C ALA A 135 -42.74 -4.72 7.36
N ASP A 136 -42.18 -4.96 8.55
CA ASP A 136 -42.16 -6.29 9.18
C ASP A 136 -43.38 -6.34 10.11
N GLY A 137 -44.52 -6.66 9.54
CA GLY A 137 -45.81 -6.48 10.20
C GLY A 137 -46.95 -6.86 9.28
N ARG A 138 -46.96 -8.14 8.86
CA ARG A 138 -48.11 -8.93 8.36
C ARG A 138 -47.55 -10.19 7.73
N GLU A 139 -47.40 -11.24 8.53
CA GLU A 139 -47.57 -12.66 8.15
C GLU A 139 -47.00 -13.55 9.26
N SER A 140 -47.84 -13.81 10.27
CA SER A 140 -47.87 -15.04 11.10
C SER A 140 -48.61 -14.80 12.43
N GLU A 141 -49.75 -14.11 12.40
CA GLU A 141 -50.88 -14.52 13.26
C GLU A 141 -51.37 -15.86 12.71
N LEU A 142 -50.64 -16.89 13.12
CA LEU A 142 -51.00 -18.29 13.06
C LEU A 142 -51.35 -18.67 14.50
N ARG A 143 -52.46 -18.11 15.01
CA ARG A 143 -53.22 -18.55 16.19
C ARG A 143 -54.45 -17.69 16.43
#